data_AF-A0A2E2IIV4-F1
#
_entry.id   AF-A0A2E2IIV4-F1
#
_cell.length_a   1.000
_cell.length_b   1.000
_cell.length_c   1.000
_cell.angle_alpha   90.00
_cell.angle_beta   90.00
_cell.angle_gamma   90.00
#
_symmetry.space_group_name_H-M   'P 1'
#
loop_
_entity.id
_entity.type
_entity.pdbx_description
1 polymer ?
#
loop_
_entity_poly.entity_id
_entity_poly.type
_entity_poly.pdbx_seq_one_letter_code
_entity_poly.pdbx_strand_id
1 'polypeptide(L)'
;MKLLFSTFVLLMSAVVYAMAPFQQTGSVTDHFNDSSTIEINGQTFLVNNETTIHHYENGILTEKVIPEGTSIGYEINTDADGILKTISTIWLIRNDE
;
A
#
# COMPACT_ATOMS: atom_id res chain seq x y z
N MET A 1 -34.60 39.36 26.73
CA MET A 1 -35.18 38.21 26.00
C MET A 1 -34.84 38.38 24.53
N LYS A 2 -34.07 37.42 23.97
CA LYS A 2 -33.76 37.23 22.53
C LYS A 2 -32.87 38.35 21.94
N LEU A 3 -31.78 38.11 21.22
CA LEU A 3 -31.37 36.94 20.44
C LEU A 3 -29.89 36.62 20.65
N LEU A 4 -29.63 35.32 20.59
CA LEU A 4 -28.33 34.67 20.62
C LEU A 4 -27.44 35.22 19.51
N PHE A 5 -26.40 35.95 19.92
CA PHE A 5 -25.27 36.23 19.05
C PHE A 5 -24.49 34.94 18.84
N SER A 6 -24.37 34.58 17.56
CA SER A 6 -23.11 34.08 16.99
C SER A 6 -22.43 32.93 17.73
N THR A 7 -22.77 31.70 17.34
CA THR A 7 -21.78 30.63 17.34
C THR A 7 -22.07 29.65 16.20
N PHE A 8 -22.06 30.22 15.00
CA PHE A 8 -21.88 29.49 13.75
C PHE A 8 -20.41 29.05 13.63
N VAL A 9 -19.87 28.30 14.59
CA VAL A 9 -18.54 27.69 14.47
C VAL A 9 -18.49 26.47 15.41
N LEU A 10 -19.00 25.33 14.97
CA LEU A 10 -18.55 24.02 15.45
C LEU A 10 -19.00 22.91 14.50
N LEU A 11 -19.03 23.20 13.20
CA LEU A 11 -18.67 22.19 12.20
C LEU A 11 -17.14 22.08 12.24
N MET A 12 -16.59 21.56 13.33
CA MET A 12 -15.25 20.98 13.29
C MET A 12 -15.42 19.72 12.46
N SER A 13 -15.21 19.89 11.17
CA SER A 13 -15.07 18.83 10.18
C SER A 13 -14.17 17.75 10.77
N ALA A 14 -14.78 16.69 11.30
CA ALA A 14 -14.09 15.45 11.55
C ALA A 14 -13.74 14.88 10.17
N VAL A 15 -12.63 15.39 9.61
CA VAL A 15 -11.99 14.75 8.47
C VAL A 15 -11.41 13.46 9.03
N VAL A 16 -12.23 12.41 8.99
CA VAL A 16 -11.77 11.04 9.18
C VAL A 16 -10.90 10.78 7.95
N TYR A 17 -9.61 11.03 8.08
CA TYR A 17 -8.64 10.50 7.14
C TYR A 17 -8.74 8.98 7.27
N ALA A 18 -9.45 8.35 6.35
CA ALA A 18 -9.31 6.92 6.12
C ALA A 18 -7.85 6.74 5.70
N MET A 19 -6.98 6.41 6.65
CA MET A 19 -5.60 6.08 6.35
C MET A 19 -5.66 4.82 5.49
N ALA A 20 -5.22 4.95 4.23
CA ALA A 20 -5.00 3.78 3.42
C ALA A 20 -4.04 2.84 4.17
N PRO A 21 -4.23 1.52 4.10
CA PRO A 21 -3.40 0.58 4.86
C PRO A 21 -1.94 0.54 4.39
N PHE A 22 -1.60 1.23 3.30
CA PHE A 22 -0.30 1.24 2.65
C PHE A 22 0.29 2.65 2.55
N GLN A 23 1.62 2.73 2.48
CA GLN A 23 2.36 3.99 2.32
C GLN A 23 2.41 4.48 0.87
N GLN A 24 2.51 3.55 -0.09
CA GLN A 24 2.66 3.84 -1.51
C GLN A 24 1.78 2.93 -2.35
N THR A 25 1.53 3.33 -3.60
CA THR A 25 0.85 2.51 -4.60
C THR A 25 1.64 2.48 -5.90
N GLY A 26 1.46 1.43 -6.67
CA GLY A 26 2.08 1.29 -7.99
C GLY A 26 1.56 0.08 -8.74
N SER A 27 2.03 -0.07 -9.97
CA SER A 27 1.79 -1.25 -10.79
C SER A 27 3.07 -2.06 -10.89
N VAL A 28 2.95 -3.39 -10.75
CA VAL A 28 4.05 -4.32 -10.94
C VAL A 28 4.44 -4.32 -12.42
N THR A 29 5.67 -3.95 -12.75
CA THR A 29 6.15 -3.83 -14.14
C THR A 29 6.94 -5.03 -14.62
N ASP A 30 7.51 -5.80 -13.69
CA ASP A 30 8.18 -7.07 -13.96
C ASP A 30 8.07 -7.96 -12.71
N HIS A 31 7.80 -9.25 -12.91
CA HIS A 31 7.77 -10.24 -11.84
C HIS A 31 9.00 -11.14 -11.94
N PHE A 32 9.55 -11.53 -10.80
CA PHE A 32 10.48 -12.66 -10.80
C PHE A 32 9.95 -13.73 -9.86
N ASN A 33 9.55 -14.85 -10.46
CA ASN A 33 9.03 -16.06 -9.82
C ASN A 33 9.89 -16.60 -8.66
N ASP A 34 11.18 -16.24 -8.58
CA ASP A 34 12.14 -16.75 -7.59
C ASP A 34 13.10 -15.68 -7.01
N SER A 35 13.00 -14.41 -7.44
CA SER A 35 13.99 -13.41 -7.03
C SER A 35 13.59 -12.72 -5.73
N SER A 36 14.60 -12.35 -4.95
CA SER A 36 14.47 -11.46 -3.80
C SER A 36 14.12 -10.01 -4.21
N THR A 37 13.53 -9.79 -5.39
CA THR A 37 13.22 -8.47 -5.95
C THR A 37 11.87 -8.41 -6.67
N ILE A 38 11.27 -7.23 -6.68
CA ILE A 38 10.07 -6.88 -7.47
C ILE A 38 10.28 -5.52 -8.13
N GLU A 39 9.76 -5.34 -9.35
CA GLU A 39 9.77 -4.05 -10.01
C GLU A 39 8.39 -3.39 -9.96
N ILE A 40 8.34 -2.17 -9.45
CA ILE A 40 7.12 -1.37 -9.31
C ILE A 40 7.37 -0.01 -9.93
N ASN A 41 6.56 0.37 -10.93
CA ASN A 41 6.69 1.63 -11.67
C ASN A 41 8.12 1.89 -12.20
N GLY A 42 8.86 0.86 -12.61
CA GLY A 42 10.23 1.00 -13.10
C GLY A 42 11.32 1.07 -12.00
N GLN A 43 10.97 0.88 -10.73
CA GLN A 43 11.92 0.80 -9.62
C GLN A 43 11.98 -0.61 -9.04
N THR A 44 13.19 -1.13 -8.89
CA THR A 44 13.43 -2.43 -8.25
C THR A 44 13.48 -2.28 -6.73
N PHE A 45 12.73 -3.11 -6.03
CA PHE A 45 12.71 -3.23 -4.58
C PHE A 45 13.10 -4.63 -4.15
N LEU A 46 13.67 -4.77 -2.96
CA LEU A 46 13.88 -6.08 -2.36
C LEU A 46 12.59 -6.62 -1.75
N VAL A 47 12.36 -7.92 -1.93
CA VAL A 47 11.31 -8.70 -1.30
C VAL A 47 11.97 -9.89 -0.64
N ASN A 48 11.59 -10.21 0.58
CA ASN A 48 12.18 -11.32 1.33
C ASN A 48 11.11 -12.26 1.87
N ASN A 49 11.52 -13.22 2.69
CA ASN A 49 10.59 -14.19 3.26
C ASN A 49 9.68 -13.62 4.37
N GLU A 50 10.00 -12.44 4.88
CA GLU A 50 9.26 -11.72 5.92
C GLU A 50 8.23 -10.75 5.31
N THR A 51 8.30 -10.47 4.00
CA THR A 51 7.32 -9.63 3.32
C THR A 51 5.92 -10.25 3.41
N THR A 52 4.99 -9.50 4.00
CA THR A 52 3.59 -9.92 4.15
C THR A 52 2.79 -9.50 2.91
N ILE A 53 2.04 -10.43 2.32
CA ILE A 53 1.20 -10.15 1.14
C ILE A 53 -0.27 -10.37 1.50
N HIS A 54 -1.06 -9.30 1.44
CA HIS A 54 -2.51 -9.30 1.62
C HIS A 54 -3.20 -9.46 0.26
N HIS A 55 -3.78 -10.63 -0.01
CA HIS A 55 -4.55 -10.93 -1.22
C HIS A 55 -6.03 -11.13 -0.87
N TYR A 56 -6.89 -10.47 -1.65
CA TYR A 56 -8.34 -10.65 -1.64
C TYR A 56 -8.82 -11.71 -2.64
N GLU A 57 -8.53 -12.99 -2.39
CA GLU A 57 -9.36 -14.07 -2.96
C GLU A 57 -9.26 -15.33 -2.10
N ASN A 58 -10.33 -15.67 -1.38
CA ASN A 58 -10.47 -16.85 -0.51
C ASN A 58 -9.31 -17.13 0.49
N GLY A 59 -8.47 -16.13 0.79
CA GLY A 59 -7.49 -16.17 1.87
C GLY A 59 -6.26 -17.06 1.65
N ILE A 60 -5.98 -17.52 0.41
CA ILE A 60 -4.81 -18.35 0.13
C ILE A 60 -3.98 -17.74 -1.00
N LEU A 61 -2.81 -17.22 -0.66
CA LEU A 61 -1.73 -16.99 -1.63
C LEU A 61 -1.12 -18.36 -1.96
N THR A 62 -1.55 -18.99 -3.04
CA THR A 62 -1.00 -20.31 -3.42
C THR A 62 0.46 -20.21 -3.88
N GLU A 63 0.90 -19.04 -4.33
CA GLU A 63 2.29 -18.74 -4.70
C GLU A 63 2.60 -17.26 -4.42
N LYS A 64 3.84 -16.90 -4.05
CA LYS A 64 4.31 -15.51 -3.86
C LYS A 64 4.40 -14.71 -5.16
N VAL A 65 3.65 -15.10 -6.17
CA VAL A 65 3.74 -14.56 -7.52
C VAL A 65 2.67 -13.49 -7.66
N ILE A 66 3.11 -12.25 -7.79
CA ILE A 66 2.25 -11.11 -8.10
C ILE A 66 2.35 -10.88 -9.62
N PRO A 67 1.25 -11.02 -10.38
CA PRO A 67 1.30 -10.84 -11.82
C PRO A 67 1.74 -9.43 -12.23
N GLU A 68 2.45 -9.33 -13.35
CA GLU A 68 2.69 -8.04 -14.02
C GLU A 68 1.37 -7.32 -14.33
N GLY A 69 1.42 -5.99 -14.27
CA GLY A 69 0.26 -5.12 -14.42
C GLY A 69 -0.61 -5.01 -13.17
N THR A 70 -0.39 -5.83 -12.14
CA THR A 70 -1.19 -5.78 -10.91
C THR A 70 -0.98 -4.47 -10.17
N SER A 71 -2.08 -3.77 -9.87
CA SER A 71 -2.07 -2.62 -8.96
C SER A 71 -1.89 -3.10 -7.53
N ILE A 72 -0.90 -2.53 -6.84
CA ILE A 72 -0.62 -2.87 -5.45
C ILE A 72 -0.45 -1.62 -4.60
N GLY A 73 -0.82 -1.73 -3.33
CA GLY A 73 -0.34 -0.88 -2.26
C GLY A 73 0.85 -1.56 -1.58
N TYR A 74 1.83 -0.81 -1.11
CA TYR A 74 2.99 -1.39 -0.44
C TYR A 74 3.63 -0.45 0.59
N GLU A 75 4.37 -1.05 1.51
CA GLU A 75 5.20 -0.39 2.52
C GLU A 75 6.67 -0.65 2.25
N ILE A 76 7.50 0.40 2.39
CA ILE A 76 8.94 0.30 2.19
C ILE A 76 9.63 0.53 3.54
N ASN A 77 10.50 -0.42 3.90
CA ASN A 77 11.55 -0.20 4.87
C ASN A 77 12.83 0.22 4.14
N THR A 78 13.44 1.29 4.64
CA THR A 78 14.77 1.72 4.22
C THR A 78 15.75 1.35 5.31
N ASP A 79 16.95 0.90 4.91
CA ASP A 79 18.06 0.77 5.83
C ASP A 79 18.52 2.15 6.35
N ALA A 80 19.39 2.15 7.36
CA ALA A 80 19.90 3.38 7.96
C ALA A 80 20.60 4.31 6.93
N ASP A 81 21.11 3.72 5.84
CA ASP A 81 21.80 4.43 4.77
C ASP A 81 20.86 4.86 3.62
N GLY A 82 19.59 4.41 3.62
CA GLY A 82 18.57 4.72 2.63
C GLY A 82 18.80 4.10 1.25
N ILE A 83 19.76 3.19 1.13
CA ILE A 83 20.21 2.59 -0.14
C ILE A 83 19.35 1.37 -0.46
N LEU A 84 19.08 0.54 0.55
CA LEU A 84 18.31 -0.67 0.39
C LEU A 84 16.84 -0.39 0.67
N LYS A 85 15.99 -0.52 -0.35
CA LYS A 85 14.54 -0.42 -0.21
C LYS A 85 13.93 -1.81 -0.20
N THR A 86 13.52 -2.27 0.97
CA THR A 86 12.90 -3.57 1.16
C THR A 86 11.40 -3.39 1.40
N ILE A 87 10.57 -4.15 0.72
CA ILE A 87 9.13 -4.12 0.93
C ILE A 87 8.78 -5.00 2.14
N SER A 88 8.13 -4.41 3.13
CA SER A 88 7.62 -5.14 4.32
C SER A 88 6.25 -5.74 4.08
N THR A 89 5.39 -5.01 3.37
CA THR A 89 3.98 -5.37 3.21
C THR A 89 3.47 -4.99 1.83
N ILE A 90 2.65 -5.85 1.23
CA ILE A 90 1.98 -5.64 -0.06
C ILE A 90 0.48 -5.89 0.10
N TRP A 91 -0.34 -5.05 -0.50
CA TRP A 91 -1.78 -5.23 -0.65
C TRP A 91 -2.12 -5.29 -2.12
N LEU A 92 -2.74 -6.38 -2.57
CA LEU A 92 -3.26 -6.43 -3.94
C LEU A 92 -4.52 -5.57 -4.01
N ILE A 93 -4.48 -4.53 -4.86
CA ILE A 93 -5.61 -3.65 -5.09
C ILE A 93 -6.41 -4.28 -6.22
N ARG A 94 -7.60 -4.78 -5.90
CA ARG A 94 -8.53 -5.26 -6.92
C ARG A 94 -8.98 -4.05 -7.74
N ASN A 95 -8.76 -4.11 -9.05
CA ASN A 95 -9.56 -3.32 -9.96
C ASN A 95 -10.86 -4.11 -10.11
N ASP A 96 -11.91 -3.69 -9.40
CA ASP A 96 -13.25 -4.21 -9.65
C ASP A 96 -13.65 -3.77 -11.06
N GLU A 97 -13.68 -4.71 -12.01
CA GLU A 97 -14.46 -4.60 -13.26
C GLU A 97 -15.90 -5.06 -13.03
#